data_AF-A0A2P5GVT3-F1
#
_entry.id   AF-A0A2P5GVT3-F1
#
_cell.length_a   1.000
_cell.length_b   1.000
_cell.length_c   1.000
_cell.angle_alpha   90.00
_cell.angle_beta   90.00
_cell.angle_gamma   90.00
#
_symmetry.space_group_name_H-M   'P 1'
#
loop_
_entity.id
_entity.type
_entity.pdbx_description
1 polymer ?
#
loop_
_entity_poly.entity_id
_entity_poly.type
_entity_poly.pdbx_seq_one_letter_code
_entity_poly.pdbx_strand_id
1 'polypeptide(L)'
;MCNIMRHAVHQGMIESNPASNLEGIIAAPVKRHYPALPLERLPELLSRIDGNRQGWKLTRLAVSLTLHVFIRSSELRFARWTEISFKNKIWTIPATRKSIPGIRSAVSEKLNIVALSNGND
;
A
#
# COMPACT_ATOMS: atom_id res chain seq x y z
N MET A 1 20.37 -6.28 -3.55
CA MET A 1 20.50 -7.34 -4.58
C MET A 1 21.30 -8.55 -4.10
N CYS A 2 22.21 -8.42 -3.12
CA CYS A 2 23.07 -9.52 -2.68
C CYS A 2 22.44 -10.59 -1.74
N ASN A 3 21.22 -10.43 -1.22
CA ASN A 3 20.71 -11.40 -0.23
C ASN A 3 20.46 -12.81 -0.78
N ILE A 4 20.10 -12.95 -2.07
CA ILE A 4 19.89 -14.28 -2.67
C ILE A 4 21.24 -15.00 -2.84
N MET A 5 22.25 -14.32 -3.38
CA MET A 5 23.58 -14.92 -3.58
C MET A 5 24.30 -15.18 -2.24
N ARG A 6 24.18 -14.27 -1.26
CA ARG A 6 24.67 -14.52 0.11
C ARG A 6 23.98 -15.74 0.73
N HIS A 7 22.68 -15.90 0.52
CA HIS A 7 21.95 -17.08 1.00
C HIS A 7 22.45 -18.37 0.34
N ALA A 8 22.70 -18.35 -0.97
CA ALA A 8 23.25 -19.50 -1.70
C ALA A 8 24.66 -19.91 -1.22
N VAL A 9 25.52 -18.94 -0.90
CA VAL A 9 26.84 -19.20 -0.27
C VAL A 9 26.66 -19.84 1.11
N HIS A 10 25.77 -19.31 1.95
CA HIS A 10 25.49 -19.88 3.27
C HIS A 10 24.93 -21.30 3.22
N GLN A 11 24.15 -21.62 2.18
CA GLN A 11 23.62 -22.96 1.94
C GLN A 11 24.64 -23.89 1.24
N GLY A 12 25.86 -23.41 0.95
CA GLY A 12 26.91 -24.19 0.28
C GLY A 12 26.62 -24.52 -1.19
N MET A 13 25.63 -23.86 -1.82
CA MET A 13 25.30 -24.09 -3.23
C MET A 13 26.36 -23.51 -4.17
N ILE A 14 27.05 -22.46 -3.72
CA ILE A 14 28.13 -21.78 -4.44
C ILE A 14 29.23 -21.42 -3.44
N GLU A 15 30.49 -21.45 -3.87
CA GLU A 15 31.64 -21.19 -2.99
C GLU A 15 31.82 -19.70 -2.65
N SER A 16 31.41 -18.81 -3.56
CA SER A 16 31.57 -17.37 -3.41
C SER A 16 30.46 -16.60 -4.14
N ASN A 17 30.17 -15.38 -3.68
CA ASN A 17 29.14 -14.52 -4.26
C ASN A 17 29.72 -13.70 -5.44
N PRO A 18 29.42 -14.03 -6.70
CA PRO A 18 29.98 -13.31 -7.87
C PRO A 18 29.50 -11.85 -7.95
N ALA A 19 28.41 -11.50 -7.26
CA ALA A 19 27.89 -10.14 -7.21
C ALA A 19 28.55 -9.27 -6.12
N SER A 20 29.51 -9.79 -5.35
CA SER A 20 30.25 -9.01 -4.34
C SER A 20 30.93 -7.79 -4.95
N ASN A 21 31.47 -7.95 -6.16
CA ASN A 21 32.26 -6.90 -6.82
C ASN A 21 31.38 -5.87 -7.54
N LEU A 22 30.06 -6.08 -7.60
CA LEU A 22 29.11 -5.13 -8.18
C LEU A 22 28.67 -4.06 -7.17
N GLU A 23 29.00 -4.24 -5.89
CA GLU A 23 28.70 -3.29 -4.81
C GLU A 23 29.46 -1.98 -5.07
N GLY A 24 28.73 -0.90 -5.38
CA GLY A 24 29.29 0.41 -5.72
C GLY A 24 29.51 0.68 -7.22
N ILE A 25 29.52 -0.34 -8.08
CA ILE A 25 29.59 -0.16 -9.55
C ILE A 25 28.21 0.16 -10.12
N ILE A 26 27.18 -0.49 -9.59
CA ILE A 26 25.81 -0.24 -10.01
C ILE A 26 25.31 0.99 -9.26
N ALA A 27 25.09 2.09 -10.00
CA ALA A 27 24.46 3.28 -9.45
C ALA A 27 23.10 2.92 -8.85
N ALA A 28 22.91 3.23 -7.58
CA ALA A 28 21.59 3.09 -6.96
C ALA A 28 20.59 3.99 -7.71
N PRO A 29 19.36 3.52 -7.97
CA PRO A 29 18.35 4.38 -8.57
C PRO A 29 18.15 5.62 -7.69
N VAL A 30 18.15 6.80 -8.32
CA VAL A 30 17.96 8.06 -7.62
C VAL A 30 16.59 8.03 -6.94
N LYS A 31 16.60 8.02 -5.61
CA LYS A 31 15.38 7.97 -4.82
C LYS A 31 14.68 9.32 -4.87
N ARG A 32 13.59 9.41 -5.62
CA ARG A 32 12.72 10.58 -5.61
C ARG A 32 11.73 10.46 -4.45
N HIS A 33 11.86 11.35 -3.47
CA HIS A 33 10.89 11.47 -2.39
C HIS A 33 9.66 12.25 -2.86
N TYR A 34 8.47 11.76 -2.49
CA TYR A 34 7.22 12.46 -2.71
C TYR A 34 6.88 13.26 -1.45
N PRO A 35 7.05 14.60 -1.46
CA PRO A 35 6.72 15.41 -0.29
C PRO A 35 5.21 15.33 -0.01
N ALA A 36 4.85 15.48 1.27
CA ALA A 36 3.46 15.59 1.65
C ALA A 36 2.81 16.79 0.96
N LEU A 37 1.55 16.65 0.58
CA LEU A 37 0.79 17.75 -0.01
C LEU A 37 0.56 18.83 1.06
N PRO A 38 0.90 20.11 0.79
CA PRO A 38 0.56 21.21 1.68
C PRO A 38 -0.95 21.29 1.91
N LEU A 39 -1.38 21.63 3.13
CA LEU A 39 -2.78 21.62 3.53
C LEU A 39 -3.62 22.60 2.72
N GLU A 40 -3.03 23.72 2.31
CA GLU A 40 -3.65 24.78 1.51
C GLU A 40 -4.08 24.28 0.12
N ARG A 41 -3.45 23.20 -0.36
CA ARG A 41 -3.75 22.57 -1.66
C ARG A 41 -4.75 21.43 -1.56
N LEU A 42 -5.21 21.08 -0.36
CA LEU A 42 -6.20 20.04 -0.18
C LEU A 42 -7.54 20.34 -0.91
N PRO A 43 -8.07 21.58 -0.89
CA PRO A 43 -9.29 21.90 -1.65
C PRO A 43 -9.13 21.73 -3.17
N GLU A 44 -7.95 22.10 -3.69
CA GLU A 44 -7.58 21.90 -5.10
C GLU A 44 -7.58 20.41 -5.47
N LEU A 45 -6.98 19.57 -4.60
CA LEU A 45 -6.95 18.12 -4.80
C LEU A 45 -8.36 17.52 -4.85
N LEU A 46 -9.21 17.86 -3.88
CA LEU A 46 -10.58 17.34 -3.79
C LEU A 46 -11.38 17.71 -5.04
N SER A 47 -11.29 18.97 -5.46
CA SER A 47 -11.96 19.47 -6.67
C SER A 47 -11.50 18.74 -7.94
N ARG A 48 -10.19 18.44 -8.05
CA ARG A 48 -9.64 17.67 -9.18
C ARG A 48 -10.09 16.21 -9.16
N ILE A 49 -10.20 15.59 -7.98
CA ILE A 49 -10.69 14.22 -7.85
C ILE A 49 -12.13 14.15 -8.34
N ASP A 50 -13.00 15.04 -7.85
CA ASP A 50 -14.42 15.06 -8.21
C ASP A 50 -14.66 15.42 -9.69
N GLY A 51 -13.89 16.37 -10.20
CA GLY A 51 -13.92 16.80 -11.61
C GLY A 51 -13.35 15.76 -12.59
N ASN A 52 -12.56 14.78 -12.12
CA ASN A 52 -12.00 13.75 -12.98
C ASN A 52 -13.07 12.75 -13.43
N ARG A 53 -13.64 13.02 -14.61
CA ARG A 53 -14.61 12.17 -15.30
C ARG A 53 -13.97 11.20 -16.31
N GLN A 54 -12.70 11.38 -16.65
CA GLN A 54 -11.97 10.52 -17.59
C GLN A 54 -11.44 9.25 -16.93
N GLY A 55 -11.13 9.32 -15.63
CA GLY A 55 -10.66 8.17 -14.86
C GLY A 55 -11.76 7.15 -14.53
N TRP A 56 -11.35 5.93 -14.16
CA TRP A 56 -12.27 4.90 -13.70
C TRP A 56 -12.97 5.33 -12.41
N LYS A 57 -14.31 5.22 -12.40
CA LYS A 57 -15.16 5.56 -11.24
C LYS A 57 -14.70 4.85 -9.97
N LEU A 58 -14.30 3.58 -10.08
CA LEU A 58 -13.80 2.79 -8.95
C LEU A 58 -12.54 3.42 -8.34
N THR A 59 -11.58 3.82 -9.17
CA THR A 59 -10.34 4.47 -8.71
C THR A 59 -10.64 5.79 -8.02
N ARG A 60 -11.58 6.58 -8.56
CA ARG A 60 -12.01 7.83 -7.92
C ARG A 60 -12.58 7.58 -6.52
N LEU A 61 -13.53 6.65 -6.40
CA LEU A 61 -14.12 6.28 -5.11
C LEU A 61 -13.09 5.72 -4.13
N ALA A 62 -12.15 4.90 -4.61
CA ALA A 62 -11.07 4.35 -3.80
C ALA A 62 -10.15 5.44 -3.24
N VAL A 63 -9.79 6.43 -4.05
CA VAL A 63 -8.99 7.58 -3.62
C VAL A 63 -9.78 8.42 -2.61
N SER A 64 -11.04 8.75 -2.90
CA SER A 64 -11.89 9.50 -1.98
C SER A 64 -12.03 8.78 -0.64
N LEU A 65 -12.30 7.47 -0.64
CA LEU A 65 -12.38 6.68 0.60
C LEU A 65 -11.06 6.71 1.36
N THR A 66 -9.93 6.53 0.68
CA THR A 66 -8.60 6.58 1.32
C THR A 66 -8.34 7.94 1.98
N LEU A 67 -8.81 9.04 1.41
CA LEU A 67 -8.69 10.37 2.02
C LEU A 67 -9.56 10.55 3.27
N HIS A 68 -10.67 9.83 3.39
CA HIS A 68 -11.54 9.90 4.58
C HIS A 68 -11.03 9.03 5.73
N VAL A 69 -10.44 7.87 5.43
CA VAL A 69 -10.08 6.86 6.46
C VAL A 69 -8.58 6.61 6.63
N PHE A 70 -7.73 7.22 5.80
CA PHE A 70 -6.27 7.13 5.87
C PHE A 70 -5.68 5.72 5.91
N ILE A 71 -6.34 4.76 5.26
CA ILE A 71 -5.88 3.37 5.14
C ILE A 71 -4.79 3.23 4.07
N ARG A 72 -3.99 2.16 4.16
CA ARG A 72 -2.99 1.86 3.13
C ARG A 72 -3.65 1.32 1.86
N SER A 73 -3.03 1.56 0.70
CA SER A 73 -3.53 1.05 -0.58
C SER A 73 -3.63 -0.47 -0.64
N SER A 74 -2.77 -1.20 0.08
CA SER A 74 -2.87 -2.66 0.22
C SER A 74 -4.05 -3.08 1.09
N GLU A 75 -4.37 -2.32 2.15
CA GLU A 75 -5.51 -2.60 3.03
C GLU A 75 -6.83 -2.46 2.26
N LEU A 76 -6.93 -1.44 1.40
CA LEU A 76 -8.07 -1.20 0.52
C LEU A 76 -8.22 -2.24 -0.59
N ARG A 77 -7.14 -2.54 -1.33
CA ARG A 77 -7.20 -3.48 -2.47
C ARG A 77 -7.53 -4.91 -2.05
N PHE A 78 -7.16 -5.31 -0.85
CA PHE A 78 -7.40 -6.67 -0.32
C PHE A 78 -8.54 -6.72 0.71
N ALA A 79 -9.35 -5.66 0.80
CA ALA A 79 -10.52 -5.61 1.66
C ALA A 79 -11.51 -6.73 1.33
N ARG A 80 -12.16 -7.28 2.36
CA ARG A 80 -13.23 -8.27 2.21
C ARG A 80 -14.53 -7.71 2.74
N TRP A 81 -15.65 -8.04 2.11
CA TRP A 81 -16.97 -7.58 2.57
C TRP A 81 -17.28 -7.98 4.03
N THR A 82 -16.76 -9.12 4.49
CA THR A 82 -16.89 -9.59 5.87
C THR A 82 -16.18 -8.71 6.91
N GLU A 83 -15.25 -7.84 6.48
CA GLU A 83 -14.51 -6.92 7.35
C GLU A 83 -15.31 -5.64 7.66
N ILE A 84 -16.38 -5.36 6.89
CA ILE A 84 -17.15 -4.12 6.96
C ILE A 84 -18.50 -4.40 7.61
N SER A 85 -18.70 -3.84 8.80
CA SER A 85 -20.01 -3.81 9.46
C SER A 85 -20.69 -2.48 9.17
N PHE A 86 -21.65 -2.48 8.24
CA PHE A 86 -22.46 -1.30 7.95
C PHE A 86 -23.39 -0.93 9.12
N LYS A 87 -23.86 -1.92 9.89
CA LYS A 87 -24.69 -1.68 11.09
C LYS A 87 -23.92 -0.87 12.14
N ASN A 88 -22.68 -1.27 12.39
CA ASN A 88 -21.84 -0.60 13.39
C ASN A 88 -21.01 0.54 12.80
N LYS A 89 -21.06 0.73 11.47
CA LYS A 89 -20.24 1.68 10.71
C LYS A 89 -18.75 1.52 11.01
N ILE A 90 -18.29 0.28 11.10
CA ILE A 90 -16.91 -0.06 11.41
C ILE A 90 -16.36 -0.93 10.30
N TRP A 91 -15.15 -0.59 9.86
CA TRP A 91 -14.32 -1.48 9.07
C TRP A 91 -13.17 -2.01 9.94
N THR A 92 -13.15 -3.32 10.16
CA THR A 92 -12.12 -4.03 10.93
C THR A 92 -11.11 -4.65 9.97
N ILE A 93 -9.91 -4.08 9.89
CA ILE A 93 -8.84 -4.57 9.02
C ILE A 93 -7.98 -5.56 9.82
N PRO A 94 -8.01 -6.86 9.52
CA PRO A 94 -7.24 -7.87 10.26
C PRO A 94 -5.74 -7.70 9.99
N ALA A 95 -4.91 -8.07 10.97
CA ALA A 95 -3.45 -8.09 10.80
C ALA A 95 -3.04 -9.03 9.64
N THR A 96 -3.61 -10.24 9.63
CA THR A 96 -3.30 -11.25 8.62
C THR A 96 -4.53 -11.60 7.79
N ARG A 97 -4.36 -11.70 6.47
CA ARG A 97 -5.38 -12.22 5.55
C ARG A 97 -4.90 -13.54 4.95
N LYS A 98 -5.84 -14.45 4.66
CA LYS A 98 -5.54 -15.66 3.89
C LYS A 98 -4.94 -15.24 2.54
N SER A 99 -3.79 -15.81 2.19
CA SER A 99 -3.13 -15.54 0.91
C SER A 99 -4.04 -15.92 -0.25
N ILE A 100 -4.06 -15.08 -1.27
CA ILE A 100 -4.69 -15.39 -2.55
C ILE A 100 -3.61 -16.02 -3.44
N PRO A 101 -3.87 -17.17 -4.09
CA PRO A 101 -2.91 -17.78 -5.01
C PRO A 101 -2.45 -16.79 -6.08
N GLY A 102 -1.13 -16.69 -6.30
CA GLY A 102 -0.54 -15.79 -7.30
C GLY A 102 -0.41 -14.32 -6.89
N ILE A 103 -0.86 -13.92 -5.70
CA ILE A 103 -0.77 -12.54 -5.23
C ILE A 103 0.13 -12.45 -3.99
N ARG A 104 1.20 -11.66 -4.07
CA ARG A 104 1.98 -11.28 -2.89
C ARG A 104 1.11 -10.41 -1.99
N SER A 105 0.59 -11.01 -0.93
CA SER A 105 -0.25 -10.33 0.05
C SER A 105 0.61 -9.44 0.93
N ALA A 106 0.21 -8.19 1.15
CA ALA A 106 0.84 -7.36 2.17
C ALA A 106 0.27 -7.77 3.54
N VAL A 107 1.14 -8.24 4.44
CA VAL A 107 0.78 -8.49 5.83
C VAL A 107 0.67 -7.13 6.52
N SER A 108 -0.44 -6.88 7.22
CA SER A 108 -0.52 -5.75 8.14
C SER A 108 0.00 -6.23 9.49
N GLU A 109 1.03 -5.60 10.03
CA GLU A 109 1.57 -5.99 11.34
C GLU A 109 0.60 -5.65 12.50
N LYS A 110 -0.46 -4.86 12.24
CA LYS A 110 -1.42 -4.42 13.26
C LYS A 110 -2.86 -4.51 12.80
N LEU A 111 -3.75 -4.85 13.74
CA LEU A 111 -5.19 -4.68 13.61
C LEU A 111 -5.49 -3.18 13.49
N ASN A 112 -6.27 -2.77 12.49
CA ASN A 112 -6.70 -1.39 12.34
C ASN A 112 -8.24 -1.35 12.34
N ILE A 113 -8.83 -0.49 13.17
CA ILE A 113 -10.27 -0.28 13.25
C ILE A 113 -10.55 1.12 12.75
N VAL A 114 -11.36 1.20 11.70
CA VAL A 114 -11.73 2.45 11.05
C VAL A 114 -13.22 2.69 11.27
N ALA A 115 -13.55 3.84 11.86
CA ALA A 115 -14.92 4.33 11.89
C ALA A 115 -15.29 4.89 10.51
N LEU A 116 -16.39 4.41 9.95
CA LEU A 116 -16.95 4.93 8.71
C LEU A 116 -17.86 6.11 9.09
N SER A 117 -17.37 7.33 8.86
CA SER A 117 -18.13 8.54 9.17
C SER A 117 -19.45 8.58 8.38
N ASN A 118 -20.51 9.09 9.03
CA ASN A 118 -21.72 9.51 8.34
C ASN A 118 -21.47 10.91 7.77
N GLY A 119 -21.59 11.07 6.45
CA GLY A 119 -21.48 12.37 5.79
C GLY A 119 -22.68 13.29 6.05
N ASN A 120 -22.97 13.62 7.31
CA ASN A 120 -24.08 14.48 7.68
C ASN A 120 -23.75 15.46 8.81
N ASP A 121 -22.49 15.93 8.85
CA ASP A 121 -22.05 17.12 9.58
C ASP A 121 -21.58 18.19 8.57
#